data_AF-A0AA41S0G8-F1
#
_entry.id   AF-A0AA41S0G8-F1
#
_cell.length_a   1.000
_cell.length_b   1.000
_cell.length_c   1.000
_cell.angle_alpha   90.00
_cell.angle_beta   90.00
_cell.angle_gamma   90.00
#
_symmetry.space_group_name_H-M   'P 1'
#
loop_
_entity.id
_entity.type
_entity.pdbx_description
1 polymer ?
#
loop_
_entity_poly.entity_id
_entity_poly.type
_entity_poly.pdbx_seq_one_letter_code
_entity_poly.pdbx_strand_id
1 'polypeptide(L)'
;MTMHRLPLFVWSVPVTAFLLLLSLPVLAGAITMLLTDRNFNTTFFDPAGGGDPILYYHIVSTFSGKPVFGYLGMVYAMISIGVLGFLVWAHHMFTVGLDVDTRAYFTAATMIIDVPTGIKIFSWIATMWGGSIQYKTPMLFAVGFIFLFTVGGLTGIVLANSGLDIALHDTYYAVAHFHYVLSMGAVFALFAGFYYWVGKISGRTYPETLGQIHFWITSFGVNSTFFPMHFLGLSGMPRRIPDYPDAYAGWNSISSSGSYISVIGICCFFVVVAITLSSDKRSAPSELNWAVKENSTTLEWMVQSPPAFHTFGEHPAIKETKN
;
A
#
# COMPACT_ATOMS: atom_id res chain seq x y z
N MET A 1 -0.72 16.68 -23.31
CA MET A 1 0.24 16.43 -22.20
C MET A 1 1.23 15.38 -22.67
N THR A 2 2.52 15.50 -22.37
CA THR A 2 3.53 14.48 -22.69
C THR A 2 3.68 13.48 -21.53
N MET A 3 4.16 12.26 -21.80
CA MET A 3 4.32 11.21 -20.78
C MET A 3 5.15 11.69 -19.57
N HIS A 4 6.26 12.39 -19.82
CA HIS A 4 7.12 12.98 -18.78
C HIS A 4 6.48 14.15 -18.00
N ARG A 5 5.18 14.42 -18.16
CA ARG A 5 4.42 15.46 -17.45
C ARG A 5 3.09 14.95 -16.86
N LEU A 6 2.82 13.65 -16.90
CA LEU A 6 1.66 13.05 -16.24
C LEU A 6 1.83 13.13 -14.70
N PRO A 7 0.77 13.42 -13.92
CA PRO A 7 0.81 13.31 -12.46
C PRO A 7 1.22 11.90 -12.01
N LEU A 8 1.93 11.75 -10.89
CA LEU A 8 2.44 10.43 -10.46
C LEU A 8 1.33 9.39 -10.23
N PHE A 9 0.13 9.80 -9.80
CA PHE A 9 -1.04 8.91 -9.74
C PHE A 9 -1.46 8.38 -11.13
N VAL A 10 -1.39 9.23 -12.16
CA VAL A 10 -1.66 8.85 -13.55
C VAL A 10 -0.53 7.99 -14.14
N TRP A 11 0.68 8.03 -13.58
CA TRP A 11 1.74 7.04 -13.86
C TRP A 11 1.57 5.71 -13.13
N SER A 12 1.03 5.71 -11.90
CA SER A 12 0.82 4.44 -11.19
C SER A 12 -0.23 3.56 -11.87
N VAL A 13 -1.27 4.13 -12.46
CA VAL A 13 -2.34 3.38 -13.16
C VAL A 13 -1.81 2.49 -14.30
N PRO A 14 -1.06 2.98 -15.32
CA PRO A 14 -0.54 2.14 -16.40
C PRO A 14 0.54 1.15 -15.92
N VAL A 15 1.34 1.50 -14.90
CA VAL A 15 2.29 0.54 -14.29
C VAL A 15 1.53 -0.61 -13.62
N THR A 16 0.51 -0.32 -12.82
CA THR A 16 -0.37 -1.34 -12.22
C THR A 16 -1.15 -2.12 -13.28
N ALA A 17 -1.62 -1.48 -14.36
CA ALA A 17 -2.34 -2.16 -15.44
C ALA A 17 -1.43 -3.12 -16.23
N PHE A 18 -0.18 -2.73 -16.51
CA PHE A 18 0.82 -3.60 -17.13
C PHE A 18 1.21 -4.77 -16.22
N LEU A 19 1.41 -4.49 -14.93
CA LEU A 19 1.64 -5.50 -13.89
C LEU A 19 0.49 -6.52 -13.81
N LEU A 20 -0.77 -6.07 -13.82
CA LEU A 20 -1.94 -6.95 -13.86
C LEU A 20 -2.05 -7.73 -15.18
N LEU A 21 -1.79 -7.08 -16.33
CA LEU A 21 -1.82 -7.71 -17.65
C LEU A 21 -0.83 -8.88 -17.77
N LEU A 22 0.33 -8.81 -17.11
CA LEU A 22 1.33 -9.89 -17.11
C LEU A 22 1.14 -10.92 -15.99
N SER A 23 0.64 -10.52 -14.82
CA SER A 23 0.48 -11.42 -13.66
C SER A 23 -0.82 -12.22 -13.66
N LEU A 24 -1.95 -11.62 -14.08
CA LEU A 24 -3.25 -12.29 -14.07
C LEU A 24 -3.31 -13.52 -15.02
N PRO A 25 -2.67 -13.54 -16.21
CA PRO A 25 -2.61 -14.76 -17.02
C PRO A 25 -1.87 -15.92 -16.34
N VAL A 26 -0.81 -15.63 -15.57
CA VAL A 26 -0.07 -16.64 -14.81
C VAL A 26 -0.94 -17.21 -13.69
N LEU A 27 -1.63 -16.35 -12.94
CA LEU A 27 -2.60 -16.77 -11.91
C LEU A 27 -3.76 -17.58 -12.50
N ALA A 28 -4.33 -17.15 -13.63
CA ALA A 28 -5.40 -17.86 -14.33
C ALA A 28 -4.93 -19.23 -14.84
N GLY A 29 -3.71 -19.32 -15.37
CA GLY A 29 -3.07 -20.58 -15.76
C GLY A 29 -2.90 -21.52 -14.56
N ALA A 30 -2.34 -21.04 -13.46
CA ALA A 30 -2.15 -21.82 -12.23
C ALA A 30 -3.48 -22.31 -11.63
N ILE A 31 -4.51 -21.45 -11.57
CA ILE A 31 -5.85 -21.85 -11.11
C ILE A 31 -6.46 -22.89 -12.07
N THR A 32 -6.29 -22.72 -13.39
CA THR A 32 -6.79 -23.68 -14.38
C THR A 32 -6.12 -25.05 -14.24
N MET A 33 -4.80 -25.09 -14.07
CA MET A 33 -4.03 -26.32 -13.84
C MET A 33 -4.43 -27.00 -12.52
N LEU A 34 -4.66 -26.23 -11.44
CA LEU A 34 -5.15 -26.77 -10.18
C LEU A 34 -6.59 -27.29 -10.28
N LEU A 35 -7.43 -26.66 -11.11
CA LEU A 35 -8.77 -27.15 -11.40
C LEU A 35 -8.75 -28.40 -12.29
N THR A 36 -7.79 -28.57 -13.20
CA THR A 36 -7.66 -29.81 -13.96
C THR A 36 -7.11 -30.95 -13.11
N ASP A 37 -6.20 -30.70 -12.18
CA ASP A 37 -5.72 -31.73 -11.25
C ASP A 37 -6.88 -32.25 -10.39
N ARG A 38 -7.70 -31.34 -9.87
CA ARG A 38 -8.83 -31.66 -8.97
C ARG A 38 -10.05 -32.29 -9.64
N ASN A 39 -10.23 -32.15 -10.96
CA ASN A 39 -11.47 -32.57 -11.65
C ASN A 39 -11.26 -33.47 -12.88
N PHE A 40 -10.05 -33.52 -13.43
CA PHE A 40 -9.72 -34.21 -14.68
C PHE A 40 -8.46 -35.10 -14.60
N ASN A 41 -7.95 -35.36 -13.38
CA ASN A 41 -6.79 -36.21 -13.10
C ASN A 41 -5.50 -35.82 -13.85
N THR A 42 -5.26 -34.51 -14.05
CA THR A 42 -3.90 -34.03 -14.37
C THR A 42 -3.03 -33.97 -13.12
N THR A 43 -1.73 -33.74 -13.28
CA THR A 43 -0.75 -33.72 -12.17
C THR A 43 0.22 -32.53 -12.29
N PHE A 44 -0.33 -31.33 -12.52
CA PHE A 44 0.45 -30.09 -12.61
C PHE A 44 0.99 -29.58 -11.26
N PHE A 45 0.43 -30.05 -10.14
CA PHE A 45 0.84 -29.69 -8.78
C PHE A 45 0.89 -30.86 -7.79
N ASP A 46 0.48 -32.07 -8.19
CA ASP A 46 0.66 -33.28 -7.39
C ASP A 46 2.15 -33.67 -7.37
N PRO A 47 2.84 -33.77 -6.21
CA PRO A 47 4.23 -34.24 -6.14
C PRO A 47 4.46 -35.66 -6.66
N ALA A 48 3.41 -36.50 -6.77
CA ALA A 48 3.50 -37.79 -7.45
C ALA A 48 3.60 -37.68 -8.99
N GLY A 49 3.34 -36.50 -9.57
CA GLY A 49 3.56 -36.16 -10.98
C GLY A 49 4.53 -34.98 -11.23
N GLY A 50 4.77 -34.11 -10.25
CA GLY A 50 5.86 -33.13 -10.15
C GLY A 50 5.56 -31.66 -10.54
N GLY A 51 5.08 -30.81 -9.61
CA GLY A 51 4.88 -29.35 -9.86
C GLY A 51 4.82 -28.42 -8.63
N ASP A 52 4.77 -27.06 -8.83
CA ASP A 52 5.15 -26.01 -7.84
C ASP A 52 4.61 -24.53 -8.12
N PRO A 53 4.32 -23.61 -7.14
CA PRO A 53 3.72 -22.23 -7.34
C PRO A 53 4.17 -20.97 -6.45
N ILE A 54 3.69 -19.68 -6.68
CA ILE A 54 3.43 -18.46 -5.75
C ILE A 54 3.86 -16.96 -6.17
N LEU A 55 3.06 -15.85 -5.90
CA LEU A 55 3.43 -14.35 -5.78
C LEU A 55 2.25 -13.29 -5.45
N TYR A 56 2.44 -12.03 -4.89
CA TYR A 56 1.94 -10.64 -5.36
C TYR A 56 2.11 -9.30 -4.47
N TYR A 57 1.48 -8.12 -4.80
CA TYR A 57 2.09 -6.72 -4.87
C TYR A 57 1.40 -5.39 -4.29
N HIS A 58 1.84 -4.12 -4.65
CA HIS A 58 1.79 -2.81 -3.86
C HIS A 58 1.47 -1.40 -4.60
N ILE A 59 1.18 -0.25 -3.88
CA ILE A 59 0.69 1.15 -4.32
C ILE A 59 1.14 2.40 -3.41
N VAL A 60 1.22 3.70 -3.88
CA VAL A 60 0.99 5.06 -3.16
C VAL A 60 1.45 6.38 -3.92
N SER A 61 0.97 7.62 -3.58
CA SER A 61 1.55 8.93 -4.10
C SER A 61 1.57 10.35 -3.38
N THR A 62 0.59 10.92 -2.62
CA THR A 62 0.06 12.31 -2.94
C THR A 62 0.41 13.68 -2.20
N PHE A 63 0.37 13.88 -0.87
CA PHE A 63 -0.18 15.08 -0.14
C PHE A 63 0.60 16.41 0.12
N SER A 64 1.72 16.66 -0.55
CA SER A 64 2.80 17.51 0.02
C SER A 64 2.80 19.04 -0.25
N GLY A 65 1.86 19.60 -1.00
CA GLY A 65 1.84 21.05 -1.34
C GLY A 65 2.99 21.54 -2.24
N LYS A 66 3.89 20.65 -2.63
CA LYS A 66 5.00 20.87 -3.58
C LYS A 66 4.96 19.78 -4.67
N PRO A 67 5.47 20.05 -5.90
CA PRO A 67 5.72 18.99 -6.87
C PRO A 67 6.70 17.96 -6.28
N VAL A 68 6.47 16.68 -6.58
CA VAL A 68 7.22 15.58 -5.95
C VAL A 68 8.70 15.62 -6.33
N PHE A 69 9.55 15.66 -5.32
CA PHE A 69 11.00 15.74 -5.46
C PHE A 69 11.55 14.53 -6.23
N GLY A 70 12.36 14.79 -7.25
CA GLY A 70 12.95 13.74 -8.08
C GLY A 70 11.94 12.98 -8.95
N TYR A 71 10.99 13.68 -9.59
CA TYR A 71 9.97 13.08 -10.48
C TYR A 71 10.48 11.97 -11.43
N LEU A 72 11.62 12.19 -12.11
CA LEU A 72 12.21 11.14 -12.97
C LEU A 72 12.69 9.92 -12.16
N GLY A 73 13.28 10.15 -10.97
CA GLY A 73 13.63 9.08 -10.04
C GLY A 73 12.41 8.31 -9.53
N MET A 74 11.27 8.99 -9.28
CA MET A 74 9.99 8.34 -8.95
C MET A 74 9.46 7.47 -10.10
N VAL A 75 9.49 7.97 -11.35
CA VAL A 75 9.04 7.22 -12.53
C VAL A 75 9.96 6.02 -12.78
N TYR A 76 11.29 6.20 -12.75
CA TYR A 76 12.23 5.09 -12.89
C TYR A 76 12.12 4.10 -11.73
N ALA A 77 11.91 4.53 -10.48
CA ALA A 77 11.67 3.63 -9.37
C ALA A 77 10.40 2.77 -9.57
N MET A 78 9.31 3.35 -10.07
CA MET A 78 8.09 2.58 -10.40
C MET A 78 8.32 1.58 -11.54
N ILE A 79 9.09 1.93 -12.57
CA ILE A 79 9.44 1.01 -13.68
C ILE A 79 10.38 -0.10 -13.18
N SER A 80 11.42 0.23 -12.42
CA SER A 80 12.36 -0.74 -11.85
C SER A 80 11.66 -1.72 -10.91
N ILE A 81 10.80 -1.23 -10.01
CA ILE A 81 9.92 -2.08 -9.18
C ILE A 81 9.08 -2.99 -10.08
N GLY A 82 8.42 -2.43 -11.10
CA GLY A 82 7.57 -3.19 -12.02
C GLY A 82 8.29 -4.29 -12.81
N VAL A 83 9.58 -4.11 -13.14
CA VAL A 83 10.40 -5.13 -13.82
C VAL A 83 10.98 -6.14 -12.83
N LEU A 84 11.60 -5.66 -11.74
CA LEU A 84 12.23 -6.49 -10.72
C LEU A 84 11.22 -7.39 -9.99
N GLY A 85 9.95 -6.99 -9.89
CA GLY A 85 8.87 -7.81 -9.34
C GLY A 85 8.70 -9.19 -10.02
N PHE A 86 9.07 -9.32 -11.30
CA PHE A 86 9.06 -10.59 -12.02
C PHE A 86 10.35 -11.43 -11.84
N LEU A 87 11.34 -10.92 -11.08
CA LEU A 87 12.66 -11.54 -10.92
C LEU A 87 12.97 -11.97 -9.47
N VAL A 88 12.00 -11.86 -8.56
CA VAL A 88 12.22 -12.08 -7.10
C VAL A 88 11.38 -13.20 -6.49
N TRP A 89 10.49 -13.84 -7.25
CA TRP A 89 9.41 -14.70 -6.72
C TRP A 89 9.84 -15.78 -5.72
N ALA A 90 11.02 -16.37 -5.91
CA ALA A 90 11.45 -17.50 -5.10
C ALA A 90 11.81 -17.14 -3.64
N HIS A 91 11.82 -15.85 -3.25
CA HIS A 91 11.90 -15.50 -1.83
C HIS A 91 10.68 -15.97 -1.01
N HIS A 92 9.56 -16.30 -1.65
CA HIS A 92 8.41 -16.93 -0.97
C HIS A 92 8.58 -18.44 -0.75
N MET A 93 9.69 -19.04 -1.20
CA MET A 93 9.93 -20.50 -1.19
C MET A 93 11.38 -20.86 -0.83
N PHE A 94 12.12 -19.99 -0.12
CA PHE A 94 13.50 -20.29 0.32
C PHE A 94 13.64 -21.59 1.15
N THR A 95 12.55 -22.06 1.75
CA THR A 95 12.45 -23.27 2.56
C THR A 95 12.19 -24.56 1.79
N VAL A 96 11.83 -24.53 0.49
CA VAL A 96 11.44 -25.74 -0.27
C VAL A 96 12.63 -26.60 -0.73
N GLY A 97 13.86 -26.24 -0.36
CA GLY A 97 15.07 -26.99 -0.71
C GLY A 97 15.83 -26.45 -1.93
N LEU A 98 15.57 -25.21 -2.35
CA LEU A 98 16.33 -24.53 -3.41
C LEU A 98 17.83 -24.56 -3.13
N ASP A 99 18.64 -24.67 -4.18
CA ASP A 99 20.10 -24.68 -4.09
C ASP A 99 20.66 -23.34 -3.55
N VAL A 100 21.94 -23.36 -3.18
CA VAL A 100 22.59 -22.20 -2.53
C VAL A 100 22.73 -21.00 -3.46
N ASP A 101 23.01 -21.23 -4.75
CA ASP A 101 23.28 -20.15 -5.71
C ASP A 101 21.97 -19.48 -6.14
N THR A 102 20.91 -20.27 -6.36
CA THR A 102 19.54 -19.77 -6.53
C THR A 102 19.10 -18.93 -5.34
N ARG A 103 19.29 -19.43 -4.10
CA ARG A 103 18.92 -18.67 -2.90
C ARG A 103 19.74 -17.40 -2.71
N ALA A 104 21.03 -17.42 -3.06
CA ALA A 104 21.89 -16.23 -3.06
C ALA A 104 21.43 -15.19 -4.10
N TYR A 105 21.12 -15.62 -5.33
CA TYR A 105 20.56 -14.77 -6.38
C TYR A 105 19.25 -14.10 -5.92
N PHE A 106 18.28 -14.88 -5.47
CA PHE A 106 16.98 -14.35 -5.06
C PHE A 106 17.04 -13.49 -3.79
N THR A 107 17.99 -13.76 -2.88
CA THR A 107 18.30 -12.87 -1.74
C THR A 107 18.76 -11.49 -2.24
N ALA A 108 19.77 -11.47 -3.12
CA ALA A 108 20.32 -10.21 -3.66
C ALA A 108 19.29 -9.46 -4.52
N ALA A 109 18.57 -10.15 -5.41
CA ALA A 109 17.54 -9.57 -6.26
C ALA A 109 16.39 -8.95 -5.46
N THR A 110 15.98 -9.58 -4.35
CA THR A 110 14.93 -9.04 -3.46
C THR A 110 15.40 -7.77 -2.75
N MET A 111 16.59 -7.80 -2.13
CA MET A 111 17.18 -6.63 -1.45
C MET A 111 17.42 -5.44 -2.40
N ILE A 112 17.58 -5.68 -3.71
CA ILE A 112 17.71 -4.62 -4.71
C ILE A 112 16.38 -3.85 -4.93
N ILE A 113 15.21 -4.45 -4.68
CA ILE A 113 13.90 -3.75 -4.78
C ILE A 113 13.73 -2.69 -3.69
N ASP A 114 14.40 -2.86 -2.55
CA ASP A 114 14.38 -1.88 -1.46
C ASP A 114 15.08 -0.57 -1.82
N VAL A 115 15.97 -0.56 -2.83
CA VAL A 115 16.64 0.67 -3.29
C VAL A 115 15.67 1.61 -4.03
N PRO A 116 14.95 1.20 -5.11
CA PRO A 116 13.83 1.95 -5.67
C PRO A 116 12.76 2.34 -4.64
N THR A 117 12.46 1.44 -3.69
CA THR A 117 11.42 1.67 -2.68
C THR A 117 11.85 2.74 -1.68
N GLY A 118 13.10 2.69 -1.21
CA GLY A 118 13.73 3.72 -0.39
C GLY A 118 13.82 5.06 -1.11
N ILE A 119 14.15 5.09 -2.41
CA ILE A 119 14.12 6.31 -3.23
C ILE A 119 12.73 6.96 -3.18
N LYS A 120 11.65 6.19 -3.27
CA LYS A 120 10.28 6.74 -3.14
C LYS A 120 10.02 7.35 -1.76
N ILE A 121 10.41 6.65 -0.69
CA ILE A 121 10.27 7.11 0.70
C ILE A 121 11.05 8.42 0.92
N PHE A 122 12.34 8.47 0.55
CA PHE A 122 13.16 9.67 0.66
C PHE A 122 12.66 10.81 -0.23
N SER A 123 12.14 10.53 -1.43
CA SER A 123 11.50 11.55 -2.27
C SER A 123 10.26 12.14 -1.62
N TRP A 124 9.38 11.35 -0.99
CA TRP A 124 8.23 11.90 -0.24
C TRP A 124 8.68 12.75 0.96
N ILE A 125 9.68 12.29 1.72
CA ILE A 125 10.25 13.05 2.85
C ILE A 125 10.89 14.37 2.37
N ALA A 126 11.68 14.34 1.31
CA ALA A 126 12.28 15.53 0.69
C ALA A 126 11.22 16.51 0.14
N THR A 127 10.07 16.00 -0.31
CA THR A 127 8.95 16.85 -0.76
C THR A 127 8.24 17.54 0.40
N MET A 128 8.18 16.91 1.58
CA MET A 128 7.70 17.53 2.82
C MET A 128 8.72 18.53 3.43
N TRP A 129 10.02 18.29 3.21
CA TRP A 129 11.10 19.08 3.81
C TRP A 129 11.02 20.56 3.43
N GLY A 130 11.15 21.44 4.43
CA GLY A 130 11.03 22.90 4.27
C GLY A 130 9.69 23.32 3.63
N GLY A 131 8.60 22.60 3.88
CA GLY A 131 7.26 22.91 3.38
C GLY A 131 6.31 23.40 4.48
N SER A 132 5.26 24.12 4.09
CA SER A 132 4.16 24.59 4.93
C SER A 132 3.15 23.46 5.22
N ILE A 133 3.61 22.41 5.92
CA ILE A 133 2.81 21.20 6.18
C ILE A 133 1.52 21.53 6.94
N GLN A 134 0.37 21.21 6.34
CA GLN A 134 -0.94 21.27 6.98
C GLN A 134 -1.34 19.88 7.48
N TYR A 135 -1.41 19.69 8.80
CA TYR A 135 -1.84 18.43 9.42
C TYR A 135 -3.36 18.22 9.35
N LYS A 136 -3.87 18.06 8.12
CA LYS A 136 -5.23 17.63 7.84
C LYS A 136 -5.35 16.11 7.84
N THR A 137 -6.54 15.56 8.07
CA THR A 137 -6.82 14.11 8.05
C THR A 137 -6.10 13.34 6.92
N PRO A 138 -6.11 13.78 5.64
CA PRO A 138 -5.44 13.04 4.57
C PRO A 138 -3.91 13.00 4.71
N MET A 139 -3.32 14.10 5.20
CA MET A 139 -1.88 14.21 5.44
C MET A 139 -1.45 13.36 6.64
N LEU A 140 -2.29 13.23 7.68
CA LEU A 140 -2.05 12.29 8.78
C LEU A 140 -1.99 10.85 8.26
N PHE A 141 -2.95 10.40 7.47
CA PHE A 141 -2.91 9.07 6.84
C PHE A 141 -1.70 8.89 5.90
N ALA A 142 -1.25 9.94 5.21
CA ALA A 142 -0.05 9.89 4.37
C ALA A 142 1.25 9.75 5.18
N VAL A 143 1.39 10.47 6.30
CA VAL A 143 2.54 10.32 7.22
C VAL A 143 2.49 8.98 7.93
N GLY A 144 1.30 8.53 8.35
CA GLY A 144 1.07 7.20 8.91
C GLY A 144 1.44 6.09 7.93
N PHE A 145 1.08 6.23 6.65
CA PHE A 145 1.56 5.35 5.58
C PHE A 145 3.09 5.31 5.53
N ILE A 146 3.77 6.47 5.44
CA ILE A 146 5.24 6.50 5.34
C ILE A 146 5.89 5.80 6.53
N PHE A 147 5.38 6.02 7.75
CA PHE A 147 5.87 5.34 8.95
C PHE A 147 5.64 3.83 8.91
N LEU A 148 4.39 3.37 8.77
CA LEU A 148 4.03 1.94 8.78
C LEU A 148 4.74 1.19 7.65
N PHE A 149 4.76 1.78 6.45
CA PHE A 149 5.39 1.19 5.29
C PHE A 149 6.92 1.10 5.45
N THR A 150 7.56 2.09 6.07
CA THR A 150 9.01 2.02 6.37
C THR A 150 9.32 0.92 7.40
N VAL A 151 8.53 0.82 8.47
CA VAL A 151 8.70 -0.25 9.48
C VAL A 151 8.53 -1.62 8.85
N GLY A 152 7.49 -1.82 8.02
CA GLY A 152 7.28 -3.06 7.29
C GLY A 152 8.36 -3.37 6.25
N GLY A 153 8.85 -2.35 5.52
CA GLY A 153 9.93 -2.52 4.55
C GLY A 153 11.23 -2.99 5.21
N LEU A 154 11.57 -2.43 6.38
CA LEU A 154 12.74 -2.85 7.16
C LEU A 154 12.64 -4.31 7.63
N THR A 155 11.45 -4.81 7.99
CA THR A 155 11.26 -6.24 8.30
C THR A 155 11.18 -7.11 7.04
N GLY A 156 10.91 -6.52 5.87
CA GLY A 156 11.05 -7.15 4.56
C GLY A 156 12.51 -7.43 4.21
N ILE A 157 13.43 -6.49 4.44
CA ILE A 157 14.87 -6.68 4.24
C ILE A 157 15.40 -7.86 5.09
N VAL A 158 14.84 -8.09 6.28
CA VAL A 158 15.18 -9.24 7.13
C VAL A 158 14.72 -10.56 6.50
N LEU A 159 13.48 -10.62 5.99
CA LEU A 159 12.91 -11.80 5.33
C LEU A 159 13.51 -12.07 3.93
N ALA A 160 14.02 -11.03 3.25
CA ALA A 160 14.73 -11.16 1.99
C ALA A 160 16.02 -11.98 2.11
N ASN A 161 16.56 -12.17 3.32
CA ASN A 161 17.72 -13.01 3.58
C ASN A 161 17.33 -14.48 3.71
N SER A 162 17.66 -15.30 2.71
CA SER A 162 17.37 -16.75 2.68
C SER A 162 17.99 -17.59 3.80
N GLY A 163 18.92 -17.03 4.59
CA GLY A 163 19.44 -17.65 5.81
C GLY A 163 18.63 -17.32 7.07
N LEU A 164 18.05 -16.11 7.14
CA LEU A 164 17.16 -15.70 8.23
C LEU A 164 15.74 -16.22 8.03
N ASP A 165 15.27 -16.33 6.77
CA ASP A 165 13.94 -16.88 6.47
C ASP A 165 13.80 -18.33 6.98
N ILE A 166 14.87 -19.13 7.03
CA ILE A 166 14.84 -20.48 7.64
C ILE A 166 14.26 -20.49 9.07
N ALA A 167 14.43 -19.40 9.83
CA ALA A 167 13.89 -19.24 11.19
C ALA A 167 12.60 -18.40 11.28
N LEU A 168 12.19 -17.71 10.20
CA LEU A 168 11.08 -16.74 10.19
C LEU A 168 9.95 -17.11 9.21
N HIS A 169 10.20 -18.02 8.27
CA HIS A 169 9.23 -18.56 7.31
C HIS A 169 8.08 -19.26 8.03
N ASP A 170 6.87 -19.08 7.52
CA ASP A 170 5.62 -19.52 8.16
C ASP A 170 5.45 -19.10 9.64
N THR A 171 6.25 -18.18 10.18
CA THR A 171 6.01 -17.60 11.51
C THR A 171 5.12 -16.36 11.46
N TYR A 172 4.69 -15.89 12.62
CA TYR A 172 4.03 -14.59 12.78
C TYR A 172 4.90 -13.38 12.35
N TYR A 173 6.22 -13.52 12.14
CA TYR A 173 7.07 -12.42 11.65
C TYR A 173 6.75 -12.06 10.20
N ALA A 174 6.62 -13.08 9.33
CA ALA A 174 6.18 -12.91 7.96
C ALA A 174 4.74 -12.36 7.88
N VAL A 175 3.87 -12.76 8.80
CA VAL A 175 2.51 -12.21 8.94
C VAL A 175 2.57 -10.72 9.31
N ALA A 176 3.40 -10.34 10.28
CA ALA A 176 3.57 -8.96 10.73
C ALA A 176 4.07 -8.05 9.60
N HIS A 177 5.17 -8.43 8.96
CA HIS A 177 5.74 -7.74 7.80
C HIS A 177 4.68 -7.49 6.70
N PHE A 178 3.99 -8.54 6.27
CA PHE A 178 2.99 -8.45 5.21
C PHE A 178 1.82 -7.53 5.57
N HIS A 179 1.39 -7.52 6.84
CA HIS A 179 0.32 -6.62 7.28
C HIS A 179 0.78 -5.16 7.35
N TYR A 180 2.01 -4.86 7.78
CA TYR A 180 2.55 -3.49 7.72
C TYR A 180 2.71 -3.00 6.27
N VAL A 181 3.27 -3.82 5.38
CA VAL A 181 3.60 -3.43 3.98
C VAL A 181 2.38 -3.41 3.07
N LEU A 182 1.71 -4.55 2.89
CA LEU A 182 0.66 -4.68 1.88
C LEU A 182 -0.71 -4.25 2.43
N SER A 183 -1.12 -4.79 3.58
CA SER A 183 -2.45 -4.50 4.13
C SER A 183 -2.58 -3.04 4.57
N MET A 184 -1.71 -2.59 5.48
CA MET A 184 -1.78 -1.23 6.02
C MET A 184 -1.25 -0.17 5.04
N GLY A 185 -0.28 -0.54 4.19
CA GLY A 185 0.12 0.31 3.06
C GLY A 185 -1.06 0.66 2.15
N ALA A 186 -1.83 -0.35 1.72
CA ALA A 186 -3.01 -0.12 0.89
C ALA A 186 -4.16 0.57 1.64
N VAL A 187 -4.44 0.19 2.90
CA VAL A 187 -5.55 0.75 3.70
C VAL A 187 -5.32 2.22 4.06
N PHE A 188 -4.11 2.61 4.47
CA PHE A 188 -3.81 4.02 4.76
C PHE A 188 -3.81 4.87 3.47
N ALA A 189 -3.36 4.31 2.34
CA ALA A 189 -3.48 4.96 1.04
C ALA A 189 -4.95 5.18 0.62
N LEU A 190 -5.81 4.19 0.85
CA LEU A 190 -7.25 4.25 0.58
C LEU A 190 -7.92 5.32 1.45
N PHE A 191 -7.66 5.33 2.76
CA PHE A 191 -8.22 6.36 3.65
C PHE A 191 -7.70 7.77 3.31
N ALA A 192 -6.40 7.94 3.03
CA ALA A 192 -5.87 9.22 2.58
C ALA A 192 -6.55 9.69 1.28
N GLY A 193 -6.67 8.80 0.28
CA GLY A 193 -7.36 9.08 -0.97
C GLY A 193 -8.84 9.42 -0.79
N PHE A 194 -9.55 8.71 0.09
CA PHE A 194 -10.93 9.04 0.45
C PHE A 194 -11.03 10.44 1.04
N TYR A 195 -10.26 10.76 2.10
CA TYR A 195 -10.33 12.06 2.75
C TYR A 195 -9.82 13.22 1.86
N TYR A 196 -9.09 12.93 0.78
CA TYR A 196 -8.75 13.90 -0.26
C TYR A 196 -9.91 14.12 -1.24
N TRP A 197 -10.40 13.05 -1.87
CA TRP A 197 -11.33 13.13 -2.99
C TRP A 197 -12.82 13.09 -2.60
N VAL A 198 -13.22 12.73 -1.36
CA VAL A 198 -14.65 12.68 -0.98
C VAL A 198 -15.34 14.03 -1.15
N GLY A 199 -14.68 15.13 -0.74
CA GLY A 199 -15.21 16.49 -0.89
C GLY A 199 -15.29 16.96 -2.35
N LYS A 200 -14.51 16.33 -3.23
CA LYS A 200 -14.53 16.53 -4.68
C LYS A 200 -15.66 15.75 -5.35
N ILE A 201 -15.74 14.45 -5.06
CA ILE A 201 -16.67 13.51 -5.69
C ILE A 201 -18.12 13.80 -5.25
N SER A 202 -18.35 14.08 -3.96
CA SER A 202 -19.69 14.32 -3.42
C SER A 202 -20.13 15.79 -3.41
N GLY A 203 -19.19 16.73 -3.46
CA GLY A 203 -19.46 18.15 -3.20
C GLY A 203 -19.90 18.45 -1.75
N ARG A 204 -19.60 17.58 -0.78
CA ARG A 204 -19.91 17.75 0.66
C ARG A 204 -18.64 17.63 1.52
N THR A 205 -18.52 18.42 2.59
CA THR A 205 -17.37 18.32 3.51
C THR A 205 -17.61 17.35 4.66
N TYR A 206 -16.54 16.64 5.04
CA TYR A 206 -16.51 15.75 6.20
C TYR A 206 -16.12 16.52 7.47
N PRO A 207 -16.59 16.12 8.67
CA PRO A 207 -16.12 16.67 9.93
C PRO A 207 -14.66 16.28 10.19
N GLU A 208 -13.74 17.20 9.91
CA GLU A 208 -12.27 17.02 10.05
C GLU A 208 -11.87 16.44 11.41
N THR A 209 -12.47 16.88 12.52
CA THR A 209 -12.17 16.35 13.87
C THR A 209 -12.44 14.84 13.98
N LEU A 210 -13.53 14.34 13.36
CA LEU A 210 -13.81 12.89 13.36
C LEU A 210 -12.88 12.14 12.39
N GLY A 211 -12.42 12.78 11.31
CA GLY A 211 -11.37 12.25 10.43
C GLY A 211 -10.06 12.03 11.19
N GLN A 212 -9.63 13.00 12.00
CA GLN A 212 -8.44 12.88 12.84
C GLN A 212 -8.62 11.86 13.98
N ILE A 213 -9.81 11.76 14.57
CA ILE A 213 -10.12 10.72 15.57
C ILE A 213 -10.06 9.32 14.94
N HIS A 214 -10.63 9.13 13.75
CA HIS A 214 -10.50 7.87 13.01
C HIS A 214 -9.02 7.55 12.73
N PHE A 215 -8.22 8.51 12.27
CA PHE A 215 -6.78 8.32 12.06
C PHE A 215 -6.07 7.79 13.32
N TRP A 216 -6.31 8.40 14.49
CA TRP A 216 -5.63 8.00 15.73
C TRP A 216 -6.09 6.64 16.25
N ILE A 217 -7.40 6.35 16.22
CA ILE A 217 -7.94 5.04 16.62
C ILE A 217 -7.35 3.93 15.73
N THR A 218 -7.43 4.11 14.41
CA THR A 218 -6.89 3.15 13.44
C THR A 218 -5.38 2.99 13.61
N SER A 219 -4.61 4.08 13.73
CA SER A 219 -3.15 4.02 13.89
C SER A 219 -2.72 3.32 15.18
N PHE A 220 -3.42 3.52 16.29
CA PHE A 220 -3.13 2.83 17.54
C PHE A 220 -3.50 1.35 17.46
N GLY A 221 -4.74 1.02 17.07
CA GLY A 221 -5.21 -0.37 16.95
C GLY A 221 -4.35 -1.21 16.01
N VAL A 222 -3.94 -0.64 14.86
CA VAL A 222 -3.08 -1.29 13.87
C VAL A 222 -1.70 -1.64 14.44
N ASN A 223 -1.04 -0.71 15.14
CA ASN A 223 0.25 -1.01 15.77
C ASN A 223 0.10 -2.00 16.93
N SER A 224 -0.92 -1.84 17.78
CA SER A 224 -1.23 -2.82 18.83
C SER A 224 -1.55 -4.22 18.28
N THR A 225 -2.13 -4.31 17.07
CA THR A 225 -2.40 -5.59 16.39
C THR A 225 -1.11 -6.23 15.88
N PHE A 226 -0.38 -5.54 15.00
CA PHE A 226 0.68 -6.16 14.21
C PHE A 226 2.08 -6.01 14.79
N PHE A 227 2.36 -5.02 15.65
CA PHE A 227 3.68 -4.89 16.25
C PHE A 227 4.06 -6.11 17.14
N PRO A 228 3.17 -6.62 18.02
CA PRO A 228 3.44 -7.83 18.80
C PRO A 228 3.70 -9.09 17.96
N MET A 229 3.17 -9.15 16.73
CA MET A 229 3.36 -10.30 15.85
C MET A 229 4.83 -10.50 15.44
N HIS A 230 5.66 -9.44 15.43
CA HIS A 230 7.10 -9.59 15.26
C HIS A 230 7.73 -10.35 16.43
N PHE A 231 7.32 -10.09 17.69
CA PHE A 231 7.83 -10.81 18.86
C PHE A 231 7.33 -12.26 18.91
N LEU A 232 6.08 -12.51 18.51
CA LEU A 232 5.55 -13.86 18.31
C LEU A 232 6.35 -14.64 17.26
N GLY A 233 6.66 -14.02 16.13
CA GLY A 233 7.46 -14.63 15.08
C GLY A 233 8.91 -14.88 15.47
N LEU A 234 9.57 -13.91 16.13
CA LEU A 234 10.92 -14.06 16.68
C LEU A 234 11.02 -15.13 17.78
N SER A 235 9.90 -15.49 18.42
CA SER A 235 9.80 -16.62 19.36
C SER A 235 9.26 -17.90 18.71
N GLY A 236 9.21 -17.95 17.37
CA GLY A 236 8.91 -19.15 16.58
C GLY A 236 7.44 -19.51 16.44
N MET A 237 6.49 -18.62 16.80
CA MET A 237 5.05 -18.91 16.69
C MET A 237 4.64 -19.16 15.22
N PRO A 238 4.15 -20.36 14.85
CA PRO A 238 3.71 -20.65 13.48
C PRO A 238 2.41 -19.93 13.11
N ARG A 239 2.24 -19.58 11.83
CA ARG A 239 1.00 -19.03 11.26
C ARG A 239 -0.04 -20.13 11.03
N ARG A 240 -1.32 -19.73 10.93
CA ARG A 240 -2.48 -20.61 10.60
C ARG A 240 -2.81 -21.69 11.65
N ILE A 241 -2.27 -21.60 12.88
CA ILE A 241 -2.67 -22.46 14.00
C ILE A 241 -3.93 -21.88 14.70
N PRO A 242 -4.90 -22.71 15.13
CA PRO A 242 -6.09 -22.26 15.84
C PRO A 242 -5.89 -22.09 17.35
N ASP A 243 -4.78 -22.63 17.88
CA ASP A 243 -4.42 -22.67 19.30
C ASP A 243 -2.88 -22.63 19.41
N TYR A 244 -2.33 -22.23 20.56
CA TYR A 244 -0.89 -22.00 20.75
C TYR A 244 -0.42 -22.22 22.21
N PRO A 245 0.85 -22.59 22.44
CA PRO A 245 1.42 -22.67 23.79
C PRO A 245 1.33 -21.35 24.59
N ASP A 246 1.07 -21.46 25.90
CA ASP A 246 0.88 -20.34 26.84
C ASP A 246 1.96 -19.25 26.78
N ALA A 247 3.20 -19.60 26.42
CA ALA A 247 4.31 -18.67 26.23
C ALA A 247 3.99 -17.54 25.24
N TYR A 248 3.10 -17.78 24.27
CA TYR A 248 2.66 -16.81 23.27
C TYR A 248 1.43 -15.99 23.70
N ALA A 249 0.77 -16.32 24.83
CA ALA A 249 -0.51 -15.74 25.20
C ALA A 249 -0.47 -14.23 25.47
N GLY A 250 0.62 -13.72 26.06
CA GLY A 250 0.77 -12.30 26.38
C GLY A 250 0.73 -11.40 25.13
N TRP A 251 1.55 -11.70 24.12
CA TRP A 251 1.58 -10.93 22.88
C TRP A 251 0.33 -11.16 22.01
N ASN A 252 -0.25 -12.37 22.01
CA ASN A 252 -1.53 -12.63 21.31
C ASN A 252 -2.71 -11.86 21.94
N SER A 253 -2.72 -11.70 23.28
CA SER A 253 -3.75 -10.91 23.98
C SER A 253 -3.67 -9.43 23.61
N ILE A 254 -2.46 -8.86 23.54
CA ILE A 254 -2.24 -7.48 23.07
C ILE A 254 -2.65 -7.33 21.59
N SER A 255 -2.25 -8.29 20.73
CA SER A 255 -2.60 -8.31 19.31
C SER A 255 -4.12 -8.35 19.09
N SER A 256 -4.81 -9.25 19.80
CA SER A 256 -6.27 -9.37 19.80
C SER A 256 -6.94 -8.08 20.27
N SER A 257 -6.40 -7.45 21.33
CA SER A 257 -6.91 -6.18 21.85
C SER A 257 -6.77 -5.04 20.84
N GLY A 258 -5.62 -4.98 20.14
CA GLY A 258 -5.43 -4.06 19.02
C GLY A 258 -6.45 -4.26 17.90
N SER A 259 -6.80 -5.51 17.58
CA SER A 259 -7.74 -5.81 16.50
C SER A 259 -9.14 -5.25 16.76
N TYR A 260 -9.62 -5.32 18.02
CA TYR A 260 -10.89 -4.70 18.40
C TYR A 260 -10.85 -3.17 18.29
N ILE A 261 -9.72 -2.53 18.62
CA ILE A 261 -9.53 -1.09 18.42
C ILE A 261 -9.54 -0.73 16.92
N SER A 262 -8.94 -1.56 16.07
CA SER A 262 -9.01 -1.41 14.61
C SER A 262 -10.44 -1.53 14.07
N VAL A 263 -11.27 -2.42 14.63
CA VAL A 263 -12.71 -2.50 14.30
C VAL A 263 -13.44 -1.23 14.71
N ILE A 264 -13.15 -0.66 15.88
CA ILE A 264 -13.70 0.66 16.31
C ILE A 264 -13.28 1.76 15.33
N GLY A 265 -12.04 1.72 14.81
CA GLY A 265 -11.56 2.60 13.75
C GLY A 265 -12.40 2.51 12.47
N ILE A 266 -12.67 1.29 12.00
CA ILE A 266 -13.53 1.04 10.83
C ILE A 266 -14.98 1.52 11.07
N CYS A 267 -15.55 1.29 12.26
CA CYS A 267 -16.85 1.85 12.63
C CYS A 267 -16.85 3.39 12.62
N CYS A 268 -15.78 4.02 13.13
CA CYS A 268 -15.61 5.46 13.09
C CYS A 268 -15.55 6.00 11.64
N PHE A 269 -14.82 5.30 10.75
CA PHE A 269 -14.81 5.62 9.31
C PHE A 269 -16.21 5.63 8.71
N PHE A 270 -17.00 4.58 8.92
CA PHE A 270 -18.37 4.52 8.39
C PHE A 270 -19.31 5.59 8.98
N VAL A 271 -19.13 5.98 10.25
CA VAL A 271 -19.84 7.13 10.83
C VAL A 271 -19.45 8.43 10.10
N VAL A 272 -18.17 8.65 9.78
CA VAL A 272 -17.75 9.83 9.00
C VAL A 272 -18.31 9.80 7.58
N VAL A 273 -18.31 8.63 6.91
CA VAL A 273 -18.96 8.46 5.60
C VAL A 273 -20.45 8.82 5.67
N ALA A 274 -21.18 8.26 6.64
CA ALA A 274 -22.61 8.50 6.82
C ALA A 274 -22.93 9.98 7.09
N ILE A 275 -22.18 10.64 7.97
CA ILE A 275 -22.33 12.08 8.23
C ILE A 275 -22.04 12.89 6.96
N THR A 276 -20.96 12.57 6.25
CA THR A 276 -20.56 13.31 5.03
C THR A 276 -21.62 13.20 3.92
N LEU A 277 -22.19 12.01 3.71
CA LEU A 277 -23.21 11.78 2.69
C LEU A 277 -24.62 12.24 3.09
N SER A 278 -24.89 12.41 4.39
CA SER A 278 -26.15 12.96 4.92
C SER A 278 -26.12 14.48 5.14
N SER A 279 -24.94 15.09 5.16
CA SER A 279 -24.76 16.52 5.45
C SER A 279 -25.19 17.43 4.30
N ASP A 280 -26.10 18.38 4.57
CA ASP A 280 -26.44 19.46 3.64
C ASP A 280 -25.34 20.53 3.49
N LYS A 281 -24.25 20.44 4.27
CA LYS A 281 -23.08 21.30 4.09
C LYS A 281 -22.37 20.93 2.79
N ARG A 282 -22.74 21.62 1.72
CA ARG A 282 -21.97 21.65 0.48
C ARG A 282 -20.55 22.15 0.77
N SER A 283 -19.57 21.52 0.15
CA SER A 283 -18.18 21.96 0.14
C SER A 283 -18.09 23.40 -0.37
N ALA A 284 -17.95 24.37 0.52
CA ALA A 284 -17.64 25.73 0.10
C ALA A 284 -16.28 25.74 -0.60
N PRO A 285 -16.05 26.57 -1.64
CA PRO A 285 -14.71 26.74 -2.22
C PRO A 285 -13.64 27.12 -1.18
N SER A 286 -14.06 27.74 -0.07
CA SER A 286 -13.25 28.08 1.10
C SER A 286 -12.95 26.93 2.06
N GLU A 287 -13.71 25.82 2.05
CA GLU A 287 -13.34 24.59 2.77
C GLU A 287 -12.45 23.67 1.89
N LEU A 288 -12.59 23.79 0.57
CA LEU A 288 -11.63 23.29 -0.44
C LEU A 288 -10.41 24.22 -0.64
N ASN A 289 -10.18 25.21 0.24
CA ASN A 289 -9.14 26.24 0.07
C ASN A 289 -7.74 25.67 -0.25
N TRP A 290 -7.38 24.52 0.35
CA TRP A 290 -6.08 23.85 0.14
C TRP A 290 -5.89 23.32 -1.29
N ALA A 291 -6.96 23.12 -2.05
CA ALA A 291 -6.94 22.69 -3.45
C ALA A 291 -7.00 23.85 -4.45
N VAL A 292 -7.53 24.99 -4.03
CA VAL A 292 -7.97 26.08 -4.93
C VAL A 292 -7.08 27.33 -4.84
N LYS A 293 -6.41 27.59 -3.71
CA LYS A 293 -5.60 28.81 -3.53
C LYS A 293 -4.14 28.73 -3.97
N GLU A 294 -3.55 27.54 -4.06
CA GLU A 294 -2.11 27.36 -4.32
C GLU A 294 -1.90 26.36 -5.45
N ASN A 295 -1.62 26.88 -6.66
CA ASN A 295 -1.10 26.17 -7.85
C ASN A 295 -1.45 24.66 -7.93
N SER A 296 -2.72 24.32 -8.15
CA SER A 296 -3.12 22.92 -8.34
C SER A 296 -2.39 22.31 -9.53
N THR A 297 -1.43 21.41 -9.28
CA THR A 297 -0.58 20.78 -10.30
C THR A 297 -1.31 19.72 -11.13
N THR A 298 -2.59 19.49 -10.84
CA THR A 298 -3.43 18.43 -11.41
C THR A 298 -4.80 18.99 -11.84
N LEU A 299 -5.44 18.34 -12.83
CA LEU A 299 -6.60 18.92 -13.52
C LEU A 299 -7.90 18.88 -12.71
N GLU A 300 -8.04 17.92 -11.79
CA GLU A 300 -9.30 17.67 -11.09
C GLU A 300 -9.75 18.87 -10.24
N TRP A 301 -8.82 19.63 -9.66
CA TRP A 301 -9.16 20.76 -8.79
C TRP A 301 -9.58 22.03 -9.54
N MET A 302 -9.38 22.10 -10.86
CA MET A 302 -9.80 23.24 -11.70
C MET A 302 -11.28 23.21 -12.11
N VAL A 303 -12.01 22.13 -11.84
CA VAL A 303 -13.44 22.01 -12.18
C VAL A 303 -14.33 22.01 -10.93
N GLN A 304 -15.64 22.17 -11.09
CA GLN A 304 -16.60 22.16 -9.98
C GLN A 304 -16.68 20.83 -9.19
N SER A 305 -17.33 20.87 -8.03
CA SER A 305 -17.50 19.73 -7.11
C SER A 305 -18.98 19.63 -6.69
N PRO A 306 -19.72 18.54 -7.00
CA PRO A 306 -19.28 17.40 -7.81
C PRO A 306 -18.95 17.80 -9.27
N PRO A 307 -18.11 17.04 -9.98
CA PRO A 307 -17.87 17.26 -11.42
C PRO A 307 -19.17 17.11 -12.23
N ALA A 308 -19.26 17.86 -13.33
CA ALA A 308 -20.33 17.66 -14.31
C ALA A 308 -20.12 16.34 -15.09
N PHE A 309 -21.21 15.75 -15.58
CA PHE A 309 -21.17 14.52 -16.41
C PHE A 309 -20.26 14.68 -17.65
N HIS A 310 -20.23 15.87 -18.24
CA HIS A 310 -19.20 16.28 -19.19
C HIS A 310 -18.29 17.33 -18.53
N THR A 311 -17.13 16.88 -18.06
CA THR A 311 -16.21 17.68 -17.22
C THR A 311 -15.52 18.82 -17.96
N PHE A 312 -15.21 18.63 -19.25
CA PHE A 312 -14.54 19.60 -20.10
C PHE A 312 -15.28 19.68 -21.44
N GLY A 313 -15.79 20.86 -21.81
CA GLY A 313 -16.43 21.09 -23.11
C GLY A 313 -15.42 21.30 -24.25
N GLU A 314 -14.25 21.84 -23.92
CA GLU A 314 -13.08 21.95 -24.80
C GLU A 314 -11.87 21.31 -24.11
N HIS A 315 -10.91 20.78 -24.89
CA HIS A 315 -9.73 20.13 -24.31
C HIS A 315 -8.80 21.16 -23.63
N PRO A 316 -8.44 20.98 -22.34
CA PRO A 316 -7.61 21.95 -21.62
C PRO A 316 -6.19 22.03 -22.19
N ALA A 317 -5.79 23.23 -22.63
CA ALA A 317 -4.47 23.52 -23.15
C ALA A 317 -3.43 23.64 -22.02
N ILE A 318 -2.69 22.56 -21.75
CA ILE A 318 -1.66 22.51 -20.70
C ILE A 318 -0.35 23.13 -21.22
N LYS A 319 0.01 24.29 -20.64
CA LYS A 319 1.25 25.03 -20.92
C LYS A 319 2.23 24.95 -19.75
N GLU A 320 3.51 25.14 -20.04
CA GLU A 320 4.55 25.25 -19.01
C GLU A 320 4.38 26.51 -18.15
N THR A 321 4.36 26.31 -16.83
CA THR A 321 4.71 27.37 -15.88
C THR A 321 6.21 27.61 -15.97
N LYS A 322 6.63 28.86 -16.25
CA LYS A 322 8.04 29.26 -16.11
C LYS A 322 8.39 29.36 -14.62
N ASN A 323 9.01 28.31 -14.08
CA ASN A 323 9.74 28.25 -12.81
C ASN A 323 10.73 27.08 -12.90
#